data_AF-A0A453N9N8-F1
#
_entry.id   AF-A0A453N9N8-F1
#
_cell.length_a   1.000
_cell.length_b   1.000
_cell.length_c   1.000
_cell.angle_alpha   90.00
_cell.angle_beta   90.00
_cell.angle_gamma   90.00
#
_symmetry.space_group_name_H-M   'P 1'
#
loop_
_entity.id
_entity.type
_entity.pdbx_description
1 polymer ?
#
loop_
_entity_poly.entity_id
_entity_poly.type
_entity_poly.pdbx_seq_one_letter_code
_entity_poly.pdbx_strand_id
1 'polypeptide(L)' 'MLWKPLAPIYPKVVQNVAEGLTFEETKEMRNKGLHSPPLMKLSKLEYF' A
#
# COMPACT_ATOMS: atom_id res chain seq x y z
N MET A 1 33.78 -13.55 12.78
CA MET A 1 33.48 -12.44 11.83
C MET A 1 32.07 -12.63 11.31
N LEU A 2 31.09 -11.84 11.77
CA LEU A 2 29.74 -11.81 11.19
C LEU A 2 29.54 -10.41 10.62
N TRP A 3 29.92 -10.21 9.37
CA TRP A 3 29.45 -9.04 8.64
C TRP A 3 27.94 -9.22 8.45
N LYS A 4 27.14 -8.35 9.09
CA LYS A 4 25.72 -8.23 8.81
C LYS A 4 25.56 -7.02 7.90
N PRO A 5 25.11 -7.17 6.63
CA PRO A 5 24.83 -6.01 5.80
C PRO A 5 23.75 -5.16 6.49
N LEU A 6 23.89 -3.84 6.38
CA LEU A 6 22.84 -2.92 6.81
C LEU A 6 21.55 -3.32 6.08
N ALA A 7 20.43 -3.39 6.81
CA ALA A 7 19.15 -3.74 6.20
C ALA A 7 18.93 -2.87 4.95
N PRO A 8 18.51 -3.43 3.82
CA PRO A 8 18.24 -2.63 2.63
C PRO A 8 17.27 -1.51 3.02
N ILE A 9 17.74 -0.27 2.89
CA ILE A 9 16.88 0.89 3.00
C ILE A 9 16.03 0.82 1.73
N TYR A 10 14.83 0.29 1.83
CA TYR A 10 13.87 0.37 0.74
C TYR A 10 13.37 1.82 0.72
N PRO A 11 13.83 2.69 -0.21
CA PRO A 11 13.09 3.92 -0.47
C PRO A 11 11.66 3.48 -0.77
N LYS A 12 10.69 4.05 -0.03
CA LYS A 12 9.30 3.60 0.04
C LYS A 12 8.80 3.20 -1.36
N VAL A 13 8.78 1.90 -1.64
CA VAL A 13 8.37 1.33 -2.95
C VAL A 13 6.89 1.64 -3.22
N VAL A 14 6.15 1.93 -2.16
CA VAL A 14 4.75 2.34 -2.21
C VAL A 14 4.68 3.84 -2.49
N GLN A 15 4.18 4.19 -3.66
CA GLN A 15 3.82 5.56 -4.01
C GLN A 15 2.74 6.07 -3.03
N ASN A 16 2.95 7.26 -2.45
CA ASN A 16 1.99 7.85 -1.50
C ASN A 16 0.73 8.41 -2.17
N VAL A 17 0.84 8.70 -3.46
CA VAL A 17 -0.19 9.32 -4.29
C VAL A 17 -0.31 8.46 -5.53
N ALA A 18 -1.53 8.08 -5.88
CA ALA A 18 -1.77 7.32 -7.10
C ALA A 18 -1.43 8.19 -8.33
N GLU A 19 -0.95 7.56 -9.39
CA GLU A 19 -0.66 8.27 -10.64
C GLU A 19 -1.91 9.01 -11.15
N GLY A 20 -1.74 10.29 -11.48
CA GLY A 20 -2.82 11.14 -11.99
C GLY A 20 -3.72 11.77 -10.92
N LEU A 21 -3.50 11.52 -9.62
CA LEU A 21 -4.21 12.21 -8.54
C LEU A 21 -3.31 13.23 -7.82
N THR A 22 -3.92 14.26 -7.26
CA THR A 22 -3.26 15.12 -6.27
C THR A 22 -3.26 14.47 -4.89
N PHE A 23 -2.45 15.01 -3.97
CA PHE A 23 -2.38 14.52 -2.59
C PHE A 23 -3.72 14.66 -1.84
N GLU A 24 -4.43 15.76 -2.08
CA GLU A 24 -5.72 16.04 -1.42
C GLU A 24 -6.81 15.08 -1.89
N GLU A 25 -6.93 14.87 -3.20
CA GLU A 25 -7.87 13.91 -3.80
C GLU A 25 -7.59 12.49 -3.32
N THR A 26 -6.32 12.09 -3.25
CA THR A 26 -5.92 10.76 -2.73
C THR A 26 -6.37 10.59 -1.28
N LYS A 27 -6.20 11.62 -0.45
CA LYS A 27 -6.61 11.60 0.96
C LYS A 27 -8.13 11.51 1.09
N GLU A 28 -8.87 12.24 0.28
CA GLU A 28 -10.33 12.20 0.27
C GLU A 28 -10.86 10.84 -0.16
N MET A 29 -10.32 10.27 -1.25
CA MET A 29 -10.69 8.95 -1.76
C MET A 29 -10.39 7.83 -0.75
N ARG A 30 -9.25 7.92 -0.06
CA ARG A 30 -8.91 6.98 1.02
C ARG A 30 -9.90 7.04 2.17
N ASN A 31 -10.28 8.25 2.60
CA ASN A 31 -11.30 8.42 3.64
C ASN A 31 -12.65 7.87 3.20
N LYS A 32 -13.09 8.14 1.96
CA LYS A 32 -14.32 7.57 1.41
C LYS A 32 -14.28 6.04 1.40
N GLY A 33 -13.18 5.44 0.92
CA GLY A 33 -12.98 4.00 0.89
C GLY A 33 -13.06 3.33 2.27
N LEU A 34 -12.46 3.95 3.30
CA LEU A 34 -12.48 3.43 4.68
C LEU A 34 -13.88 3.36 5.30
N HIS A 35 -14.79 4.26 4.90
CA HIS A 35 -16.17 4.28 5.39
C HIS A 35 -17.13 3.45 4.52
N SER A 36 -16.64 2.94 3.38
CA SER A 36 -17.44 2.12 2.47
C SER A 36 -17.33 0.64 2.80
N PRO A 37 -18.41 -0.15 2.64
CA PRO A 37 -18.32 -1.60 2.76
C PRO A 37 -17.45 -2.18 1.63
N PRO A 38 -16.66 -3.23 1.90
CA PRO A 38 -15.84 -3.86 0.87
C PRO A 38 -16.72 -4.55 -0.18
N LEU A 39 -16.44 -4.31 -1.46
CA LEU A 39 -17.15 -4.97 -2.58
C LEU A 39 -16.74 -6.45 -2.72
N MET A 40 -15.45 -6.74 -2.58
CA MET A 40 -14.91 -8.09 -2.65
C MET A 40 -13.79 -8.26 -1.61
N LYS A 41 -13.85 -9.33 -0.82
CA LYS A 41 -12.75 -9.73 0.05
C LYS A 41 -11.82 -10.61 -0.75
N LEU A 42 -10.57 -10.18 -0.89
CA LEU A 42 -9.52 -11.05 -1.42
C LEU A 42 -9.20 -12.07 -0.33
N SER A 43 -9.65 -13.31 -0.51
CA SER A 43 -9.13 -14.42 0.28
C SER A 43 -7.69 -14.65 -0.10
N LYS A 44 -6.88 -15.12 0.86
CA LYS A 44 -5.57 -15.67 0.53
C LYS A 44 -5.82 -16.78 -0.50
N LEU A 45 -5.10 -16.75 -1.62
CA LEU A 45 -5.06 -17.89 -2.54
C LEU A 45 -4.46 -19.07 -1.76
N GLU A 46 -5.32 -19.90 -1.16
CA GLU A 46 -4.92 -21.15 -0.50
C GLU A 46 -5.00 -22.32 -1.49
N TYR A 47 -4.43 -22.22 -2.70
CA TYR A 47 -4.52 -23.33 -3.65
C TYR A 47 -3.29 -23.47 -4.58
N PHE A 48 -2.64 -24.64 -4.42
CA PHE A 48 -1.79 -25.45 -5.31
C PHE A 48 -0.35 -25.01 -5.65
#